data_AF-A0A7V9LLD6-F1
#
_entry.id   AF-A0A7V9LLD6-F1
#
_cell.length_a   1.000
_cell.length_b   1.000
_cell.length_c   1.000
_cell.angle_alpha   90.00
_cell.angle_beta   90.00
_cell.angle_gamma   90.00
#
_symmetry.space_group_name_H-M   'P 1'
#
loop_
_entity.id
_entity.type
_entity.pdbx_description
1 polymer ?
#
loop_
_entity_poly.entity_id
_entity_poly.type
_entity_poly.pdbx_seq_one_letter_code
_entity_poly.pdbx_strand_id
1 'polypeptide(L)'
;MGFLEFLATGASTDAVSFDDVPADARRWSDPDTWDGACPARGEPVTIAKGRTVLIDQDIDVGSLHVKGRVIVARKNVRIAAEWILVEASGSLIAGSADKPFKHQLQVTLCSRAASSRAPNHPLLGSKFLAALDGGTIDLHGEARTSWVPLGGSTVPGHNTLRLAKPVDWRAGESIAIASGAQHCLLEERIIGNVGADCLTVQLATPVWHRHHGGHATLRHIVPGSIGKVVLLSRNIVVEGCADSERDSVGAYCVIARTSDRATSTTPSTGRFSGVEFRRMGQLNRLGRYPLHWHNNGEAAESSVIGCLIHQSYQRGIVTVGSRHVRISGNVVVKPYGHGYIVESEDNSPQLVTTNLALRPRVARFADQKMRGYCEHRPRAFWIVQSTMARAAAHSAHR
;
A
#
# COMPACT_ATOMS: atom_id res chain seq x y z
N MET A 1 -21.78 9.62 -26.48
CA MET A 1 -21.02 9.67 -25.21
C MET A 1 -19.69 8.99 -25.45
N GLY A 2 -18.67 9.77 -25.78
CA GLY A 2 -17.33 9.27 -26.10
C GLY A 2 -16.51 9.03 -24.84
N PHE A 3 -15.77 7.93 -24.82
CA PHE A 3 -14.74 7.67 -23.82
C PHE A 3 -13.46 8.39 -24.27
N LEU A 4 -12.88 9.19 -23.39
CA LEU A 4 -11.51 9.69 -23.54
C LEU A 4 -10.58 8.68 -22.86
N GLU A 5 -9.93 7.85 -23.68
CA GLU A 5 -8.72 7.13 -23.27
C GLU A 5 -7.54 8.10 -23.37
N PHE A 6 -6.85 8.35 -22.26
CA PHE A 6 -5.54 8.97 -22.30
C PHE A 6 -4.50 7.87 -22.59
N LEU A 7 -4.15 7.71 -23.86
CA LEU A 7 -2.87 7.12 -24.24
C LEU A 7 -1.82 8.19 -24.03
N ALA A 8 -0.94 8.00 -23.04
CA ALA A 8 0.26 8.81 -22.94
C ALA A 8 1.12 8.55 -24.18
N THR A 9 1.18 9.54 -25.07
CA THR A 9 2.10 9.57 -26.20
C THR A 9 3.53 9.65 -25.66
N GLY A 10 4.35 8.68 -26.05
CA GLY A 10 5.76 8.65 -25.69
C GLY A 10 6.49 9.90 -26.15
N ALA A 11 7.28 10.48 -25.24
CA ALA A 11 8.42 11.29 -25.63
C ALA A 11 9.55 10.35 -26.06
N SER A 12 10.21 10.69 -27.17
CA SER A 12 11.30 9.90 -27.74
C SER A 12 12.47 9.77 -26.78
N THR A 13 13.12 8.63 -26.92
CA THR A 13 14.29 8.13 -26.21
C THR A 13 15.53 9.00 -26.39
N ASP A 14 16.01 9.59 -25.30
CA ASP A 14 17.45 9.62 -25.06
C ASP A 14 17.82 8.32 -24.35
N ALA A 15 18.73 7.57 -24.95
CA ALA A 15 19.28 6.35 -24.38
C ALA A 15 20.11 6.67 -23.14
N VAL A 16 19.48 6.73 -21.96
CA VAL A 16 20.19 6.82 -20.68
C VAL A 16 20.31 5.41 -20.09
N SER A 17 21.34 4.72 -20.57
CA SER A 17 21.86 3.49 -19.99
C SER A 17 22.88 3.83 -18.89
N PHE A 18 22.39 4.04 -17.68
CA PHE A 18 23.10 3.80 -16.42
C PHE A 18 22.06 3.31 -15.41
N ASP A 19 22.42 2.34 -14.57
CA ASP A 19 21.62 1.99 -13.38
C ASP A 19 21.24 3.29 -12.64
N ASP A 20 20.02 3.40 -12.11
CA ASP A 20 19.52 4.60 -11.41
C ASP A 20 20.26 4.89 -10.08
N VAL A 21 21.44 4.30 -9.89
CA VAL A 21 22.30 4.39 -8.72
C VAL A 21 23.40 5.41 -9.01
N PRO A 22 23.43 6.55 -8.30
CA PRO A 22 24.49 7.54 -8.43
C PRO A 22 25.88 6.93 -8.19
N ALA A 23 26.91 7.43 -8.89
CA ALA A 23 28.28 6.93 -8.75
C ALA A 23 28.86 7.11 -7.33
N ASP A 24 28.35 8.09 -6.58
CA ASP A 24 28.70 8.36 -5.17
C ASP A 24 27.91 7.49 -4.17
N ALA A 25 27.00 6.63 -4.65
CA ALA A 25 26.23 5.75 -3.79
C ALA A 25 27.13 4.69 -3.15
N ARG A 26 27.15 4.66 -1.82
CA ARG A 26 27.90 3.66 -1.05
C ARG A 26 27.05 2.43 -0.78
N ARG A 27 27.63 1.25 -0.90
CA ARG A 27 26.91 -0.02 -0.68
C ARG A 27 26.71 -0.26 0.81
N TRP A 28 25.52 -0.74 1.18
CA TRP A 28 25.27 -1.17 2.56
C TRP A 28 26.21 -2.29 2.97
N SER A 29 26.50 -3.23 2.07
CA SER A 29 27.39 -4.36 2.31
C SER A 29 28.87 -3.98 2.51
N ASP A 30 29.25 -2.76 2.15
CA ASP A 30 30.63 -2.27 2.27
C ASP A 30 30.90 -1.72 3.69
N PRO A 31 31.82 -2.31 4.47
CA PRO A 31 32.16 -1.81 5.80
C PRO A 31 32.66 -0.36 5.81
N ASP A 32 33.26 0.14 4.73
CA ASP A 32 33.75 1.52 4.63
C ASP A 32 32.61 2.56 4.52
N THR A 33 31.38 2.09 4.28
CA THR A 33 30.17 2.92 4.44
C THR A 33 29.93 3.30 5.90
N TRP A 34 30.39 2.46 6.84
CA TRP A 34 30.01 2.41 8.24
C TRP A 34 31.21 2.45 9.20
N ASP A 35 32.28 3.16 8.83
CA ASP A 35 33.48 3.33 9.66
C ASP A 35 34.14 1.99 10.08
N GLY A 36 34.05 0.98 9.21
CA GLY A 36 34.79 -0.28 9.31
C GLY A 36 33.94 -1.53 9.58
N ALA A 37 32.65 -1.40 9.92
CA ALA A 37 31.76 -2.55 10.11
C ALA A 37 30.30 -2.23 9.80
N CYS A 38 29.62 -3.13 9.07
CA CYS A 38 28.20 -3.00 8.78
C CYS A 38 27.35 -2.96 10.08
N PRO A 39 26.23 -2.21 10.10
CA PRO A 39 25.37 -2.09 11.28
C PRO A 39 24.89 -3.47 11.76
N ALA A 40 25.00 -3.70 13.05
CA ALA A 40 24.56 -4.93 13.67
C ALA A 40 23.03 -5.01 13.73
N ARG A 41 22.53 -6.23 14.00
CA ARG A 41 21.10 -6.45 14.13
C ARG A 41 20.49 -5.55 15.20
N GLY A 42 19.42 -4.84 14.86
CA GLY A 42 18.69 -3.99 15.80
C GLY A 42 19.37 -2.64 16.10
N GLU A 43 20.49 -2.34 15.46
CA GLU A 43 21.19 -1.06 15.62
C GLU A 43 20.43 0.10 14.94
N PRO A 44 20.32 1.29 15.56
CA PRO A 44 19.75 2.45 14.90
C PRO A 44 20.71 3.00 13.84
N VAL A 45 20.22 3.24 12.64
CA VAL A 45 21.00 3.75 11.51
C VAL A 45 20.44 5.08 11.04
N THR A 46 21.32 6.08 10.88
CA THR A 46 20.97 7.38 10.28
C THR A 46 21.76 7.60 8.99
N ILE A 47 21.04 7.82 7.89
CA ILE A 47 21.60 8.24 6.62
C ILE A 47 21.57 9.76 6.58
N ALA A 48 22.71 10.39 6.85
CA ALA A 48 22.83 11.84 6.92
C ALA A 48 22.56 12.53 5.56
N LYS A 49 22.18 13.81 5.61
CA LYS A 49 21.98 14.64 4.42
C LYS A 49 23.25 14.62 3.54
N GLY A 50 23.07 14.50 2.24
CA GLY A 50 24.17 14.42 1.27
C GLY A 50 24.85 13.05 1.17
N ARG A 51 24.48 12.06 2.01
CA ARG A 51 24.92 10.66 1.81
C ARG A 51 23.90 9.90 0.99
N THR A 52 24.39 9.12 0.03
CA THR A 52 23.60 8.15 -0.75
C THR A 52 24.04 6.75 -0.37
N VAL A 53 23.10 5.91 0.07
CA VAL A 53 23.35 4.50 0.43
C VAL A 53 22.50 3.57 -0.42
N LEU A 54 23.13 2.54 -0.98
CA LEU A 54 22.50 1.48 -1.74
C LEU A 54 22.30 0.26 -0.85
N ILE A 55 21.05 -0.13 -0.56
CA ILE A 55 20.74 -1.39 0.13
C ILE A 55 20.88 -2.53 -0.88
N ASP A 56 22.03 -3.20 -0.82
CA ASP A 56 22.43 -4.29 -1.69
C ASP A 56 22.56 -5.61 -0.94
N GLN A 57 21.91 -5.77 0.19
CA GLN A 57 21.78 -7.04 0.91
C GLN A 57 20.56 -6.99 1.84
N ASP A 58 20.18 -8.13 2.41
CA ASP A 58 19.17 -8.16 3.46
C ASP A 58 19.70 -7.40 4.69
N ILE A 59 18.87 -6.57 5.31
CA ILE A 59 19.22 -5.75 6.48
C ILE A 59 18.19 -5.97 7.60
N ASP A 60 18.66 -5.96 8.86
CA ASP A 60 17.80 -6.03 10.04
C ASP A 60 18.24 -5.01 11.09
N VAL A 61 17.76 -3.77 10.98
CA VAL A 61 18.16 -2.65 11.84
C VAL A 61 17.10 -2.36 12.90
N GLY A 62 17.46 -1.59 13.92
CA GLY A 62 16.49 -1.11 14.91
C GLY A 62 15.65 0.00 14.30
N SER A 63 16.31 0.99 13.72
CA SER A 63 15.65 2.06 12.99
C SER A 63 16.45 2.48 11.78
N LEU A 64 15.76 3.00 10.78
CA LEU A 64 16.37 3.61 9.61
C LEU A 64 15.85 5.04 9.45
N HIS A 65 16.69 6.00 9.82
CA HIS A 65 16.39 7.42 9.70
C HIS A 65 17.09 8.02 8.48
N VAL A 66 16.33 8.38 7.46
CA VAL A 66 16.82 8.81 6.16
C VAL A 66 16.65 10.31 5.98
N LYS A 67 17.76 11.05 6.08
CA LYS A 67 17.89 12.48 5.74
C LYS A 67 18.64 12.70 4.42
N GLY A 68 19.43 11.71 4.01
CA GLY A 68 20.06 11.61 2.70
C GLY A 68 19.22 10.78 1.74
N ARG A 69 19.85 9.92 0.95
CA ARG A 69 19.19 9.09 -0.05
C ARG A 69 19.47 7.62 0.19
N VAL A 70 18.41 6.81 0.18
CA VAL A 70 18.48 5.34 0.23
C VAL A 70 17.86 4.79 -1.04
N ILE A 71 18.61 3.93 -1.73
CA ILE A 71 18.17 3.24 -2.95
C ILE A 71 18.22 1.75 -2.69
N VAL A 72 17.16 1.01 -3.03
CA VAL A 72 17.17 -0.45 -2.99
C VAL A 72 17.79 -0.97 -4.29
N ALA A 73 18.84 -1.79 -4.18
CA ALA A 73 19.48 -2.41 -5.35
C ALA A 73 18.48 -3.26 -6.14
N ARG A 74 18.64 -3.33 -7.47
CA ARG A 74 17.80 -4.13 -8.37
C ARG A 74 18.07 -5.63 -8.19
N LYS A 75 17.67 -6.17 -7.03
CA LYS A 75 17.72 -7.59 -6.68
C LYS A 75 16.73 -7.89 -5.55
N ASN A 76 16.59 -9.18 -5.22
CA ASN A 76 15.75 -9.56 -4.09
C ASN A 76 16.38 -9.07 -2.79
N VAL A 77 15.62 -8.34 -1.97
CA VAL A 77 16.09 -7.73 -0.71
C VAL A 77 14.98 -7.79 0.35
N ARG A 78 15.38 -8.09 1.58
CA ARG A 78 14.54 -7.92 2.79
C ARG A 78 15.07 -6.79 3.65
N ILE A 79 14.18 -5.89 4.04
CA ILE A 79 14.45 -4.81 4.98
C ILE A 79 13.62 -5.07 6.22
N ALA A 80 14.25 -5.40 7.33
CA ALA A 80 13.62 -5.46 8.62
C ALA A 80 14.04 -4.25 9.47
N ALA A 81 13.06 -3.58 10.06
CA ALA A 81 13.28 -2.44 10.95
C ALA A 81 12.18 -2.38 12.02
N GLU A 82 12.39 -1.65 13.11
CA GLU A 82 11.26 -1.27 13.97
C GLU A 82 10.47 -0.12 13.38
N TRP A 83 11.18 0.82 12.78
CA TRP A 83 10.60 1.94 12.06
C TRP A 83 11.58 2.50 11.02
N ILE A 84 11.01 3.09 9.98
CA ILE A 84 11.71 3.81 8.93
C ILE A 84 11.11 5.22 8.85
N LEU A 85 11.96 6.23 9.01
CA LEU A 85 11.59 7.64 8.90
C LEU A 85 12.39 8.29 7.79
N VAL A 86 11.71 8.93 6.85
CA VAL A 86 12.31 9.76 5.81
C VAL A 86 11.93 11.22 6.09
N GLU A 87 12.89 12.10 6.27
CA GLU A 87 12.65 13.52 6.55
C GLU A 87 13.71 14.43 5.93
N ALA A 88 13.56 15.75 6.09
CA ALA A 88 14.57 16.74 5.72
C ALA A 88 15.05 16.64 4.26
N SER A 89 14.10 16.46 3.34
CA SER A 89 14.35 16.20 1.90
C SER A 89 15.07 14.89 1.58
N GLY A 90 15.12 13.97 2.55
CA GLY A 90 15.61 12.62 2.33
C GLY A 90 14.69 11.81 1.41
N SER A 91 15.22 10.73 0.85
CA SER A 91 14.45 9.84 -0.05
C SER A 91 14.74 8.36 0.18
N LEU A 92 13.69 7.55 0.17
CA LEU A 92 13.76 6.08 0.11
C LEU A 92 13.16 5.62 -1.22
N ILE A 93 13.95 4.94 -2.04
CA ILE A 93 13.61 4.64 -3.43
C ILE A 93 13.76 3.14 -3.71
N ALA A 94 12.69 2.52 -4.21
CA ALA A 94 12.68 1.19 -4.81
C ALA A 94 11.95 1.26 -6.15
N GLY A 95 12.71 1.50 -7.21
CA GLY A 95 12.18 1.76 -8.54
C GLY A 95 11.62 3.16 -8.74
N SER A 96 11.20 3.42 -9.97
CA SER A 96 10.54 4.65 -10.40
C SER A 96 9.33 4.32 -11.26
N ALA A 97 8.51 5.32 -11.58
CA ALA A 97 7.36 5.14 -12.47
C ALA A 97 7.77 4.57 -13.85
N ASP A 98 8.91 5.03 -14.39
CA ASP A 98 9.40 4.60 -15.72
C ASP A 98 10.21 3.29 -15.65
N LYS A 99 10.89 3.05 -14.52
CA LYS A 99 11.72 1.86 -14.28
C LYS A 99 11.27 1.16 -12.99
N PRO A 100 10.14 0.41 -13.04
CA PRO A 100 9.63 -0.28 -11.88
C PRO A 100 10.63 -1.32 -11.36
N PHE A 101 10.59 -1.59 -10.07
CA PHE A 101 11.31 -2.65 -9.40
C PHE A 101 10.74 -3.99 -9.83
N LYS A 102 11.56 -4.84 -10.46
CA LYS A 102 11.16 -6.15 -10.99
C LYS A 102 11.64 -7.34 -10.14
N HIS A 103 12.14 -7.06 -8.95
CA HIS A 103 12.60 -8.06 -7.98
C HIS A 103 11.68 -8.10 -6.77
N GLN A 104 11.93 -9.03 -5.85
CA GLN A 104 11.18 -9.13 -4.60
C GLN A 104 11.77 -8.21 -3.54
N LEU A 105 10.97 -7.24 -3.07
CA LEU A 105 11.31 -6.40 -1.92
C LEU A 105 10.31 -6.65 -0.81
N GLN A 106 10.82 -7.07 0.36
CA GLN A 106 10.00 -7.27 1.55
C GLN A 106 10.47 -6.32 2.66
N VAL A 107 9.63 -5.35 3.02
CA VAL A 107 9.85 -4.44 4.14
C VAL A 107 9.00 -4.89 5.32
N THR A 108 9.62 -5.38 6.39
CA THR A 108 8.94 -5.87 7.59
C THR A 108 9.21 -4.96 8.78
N LEU A 109 8.16 -4.37 9.34
CA LEU A 109 8.20 -3.41 10.43
C LEU A 109 7.71 -4.05 11.74
N CYS A 110 8.62 -4.22 12.70
CA CYS A 110 8.39 -5.04 13.89
C CYS A 110 8.80 -4.29 15.16
N SER A 111 7.95 -4.26 16.19
CA SER A 111 8.39 -3.82 17.51
C SER A 111 9.04 -5.00 18.21
N ARG A 112 10.28 -4.85 18.69
CA ARG A 112 11.07 -5.91 19.31
C ARG A 112 11.48 -5.50 20.71
N ALA A 113 10.52 -5.14 21.55
CA ALA A 113 10.74 -4.58 22.88
C ALA A 113 11.79 -5.30 23.76
N ALA A 114 12.02 -6.61 23.57
CA ALA A 114 13.03 -7.37 24.30
C ALA A 114 14.45 -7.35 23.69
N SER A 115 14.61 -7.07 22.39
CA SER A 115 15.90 -7.07 21.68
C SER A 115 16.18 -5.75 20.95
N SER A 116 15.32 -4.75 21.13
CA SER A 116 15.44 -3.46 20.47
C SER A 116 16.55 -2.65 21.12
N ARG A 117 17.47 -2.16 20.30
CA ARG A 117 18.49 -1.18 20.68
C ARG A 117 18.09 0.23 20.25
N ALA A 118 16.95 0.38 19.56
CA ALA A 118 16.43 1.65 19.09
C ALA A 118 15.21 2.07 19.94
N PRO A 119 15.16 3.31 20.46
CA PRO A 119 13.97 3.77 21.17
C PRO A 119 12.79 3.90 20.20
N ASN A 120 11.56 3.78 20.74
CA ASN A 120 10.36 4.20 20.04
C ASN A 120 10.49 5.67 19.63
N HIS A 121 10.04 6.03 18.44
CA HIS A 121 10.00 7.43 18.03
C HIS A 121 9.04 8.21 18.93
N PRO A 122 9.42 9.38 19.49
CA PRO A 122 8.64 10.07 20.51
C PRO A 122 7.21 10.42 20.06
N LEU A 123 7.02 10.73 18.78
CA LEU A 123 5.71 11.13 18.22
C LEU A 123 4.98 9.99 17.47
N LEU A 124 5.75 9.05 16.91
CA LEU A 124 5.23 8.04 15.99
C LEU A 124 5.19 6.64 16.62
N GLY A 125 5.82 6.43 17.77
CA GLY A 125 5.93 5.13 18.39
C GLY A 125 6.78 4.18 17.56
N SER A 126 6.25 3.01 17.22
CA SER A 126 6.94 1.95 16.48
C SER A 126 6.07 1.34 15.38
N LYS A 127 6.69 0.44 14.59
CA LYS A 127 6.10 -0.25 13.44
C LYS A 127 5.59 0.73 12.38
N PHE A 128 6.44 1.66 11.95
CA PHE A 128 6.03 2.67 10.98
C PHE A 128 7.00 2.84 9.81
N LEU A 129 6.43 3.19 8.67
CA LEU A 129 7.11 3.80 7.54
C LEU A 129 6.55 5.22 7.40
N ALA A 130 7.40 6.24 7.48
CA ALA A 130 6.92 7.62 7.45
C ALA A 130 7.77 8.51 6.54
N ALA A 131 7.09 9.40 5.83
CA ALA A 131 7.71 10.57 5.22
C ALA A 131 7.17 11.82 5.91
N LEU A 132 8.06 12.56 6.58
CA LEU A 132 7.73 13.79 7.29
C LEU A 132 8.54 14.98 6.73
N ASP A 133 7.94 16.16 6.81
CA ASP A 133 8.60 17.46 6.61
C ASP A 133 9.53 17.52 5.38
N GLY A 134 9.01 17.11 4.22
CA GLY A 134 9.70 17.12 2.93
C GLY A 134 10.39 15.81 2.57
N GLY A 135 10.26 14.76 3.39
CA GLY A 135 10.72 13.42 3.05
C GLY A 135 9.95 12.84 1.85
N THR A 136 10.61 11.94 1.10
CA THR A 136 10.03 11.27 -0.07
C THR A 136 10.16 9.75 0.01
N ILE A 137 9.06 9.03 -0.20
CA ILE A 137 9.06 7.57 -0.34
C ILE A 137 8.55 7.21 -1.73
N ASP A 138 9.41 6.57 -2.52
CA ASP A 138 9.14 6.10 -3.88
C ASP A 138 9.24 4.58 -3.93
N LEU A 139 8.10 3.89 -3.93
CA LEU A 139 8.03 2.43 -4.08
C LEU A 139 7.22 2.11 -5.33
N HIS A 140 7.92 1.66 -6.37
CA HIS A 140 7.34 1.35 -7.66
C HIS A 140 7.61 -0.11 -8.02
N GLY A 141 6.65 -0.99 -7.74
CA GLY A 141 6.66 -2.38 -8.15
C GLY A 141 6.19 -2.56 -9.59
N GLU A 142 6.07 -3.81 -10.02
CA GLU A 142 5.57 -4.13 -11.34
C GLU A 142 4.13 -3.62 -11.52
N ALA A 143 3.84 -3.01 -12.67
CA ALA A 143 2.48 -2.64 -13.03
C ALA A 143 1.70 -3.92 -13.38
N ARG A 144 0.73 -4.29 -12.54
CA ARG A 144 -0.08 -5.50 -12.70
C ARG A 144 -1.56 -5.18 -12.76
N THR A 145 -2.32 -5.97 -13.50
CA THR A 145 -3.78 -5.88 -13.53
C THR A 145 -4.34 -6.24 -12.16
N SER A 146 -4.84 -5.25 -11.41
CA SER A 146 -5.17 -5.46 -10.00
C SER A 146 -6.45 -6.29 -9.78
N TRP A 147 -7.43 -6.13 -10.66
CA TRP A 147 -8.66 -6.92 -10.65
C TRP A 147 -9.36 -6.82 -12.00
N VAL A 148 -10.18 -7.83 -12.30
CA VAL A 148 -11.07 -7.83 -13.48
C VAL A 148 -12.43 -8.44 -13.11
N PRO A 149 -13.51 -8.07 -13.83
CA PRO A 149 -14.77 -8.81 -13.72
C PRO A 149 -14.60 -10.26 -14.18
N LEU A 150 -15.37 -11.15 -13.58
CA LEU A 150 -15.53 -12.53 -14.01
C LEU A 150 -16.39 -12.53 -15.29
N GLY A 151 -15.88 -13.13 -16.36
CA GLY A 151 -16.58 -13.23 -17.64
C GLY A 151 -17.68 -14.29 -17.59
N GLY A 152 -17.31 -15.53 -17.28
CA GLY A 152 -18.23 -16.66 -17.16
C GLY A 152 -18.49 -17.05 -15.69
N SER A 153 -19.72 -17.46 -15.36
CA SER A 153 -20.01 -17.94 -14.00
C SER A 153 -19.21 -19.21 -13.68
N THR A 154 -18.81 -19.36 -12.41
CA THR A 154 -18.20 -20.58 -11.88
C THR A 154 -19.03 -21.15 -10.72
N VAL A 155 -18.94 -22.46 -10.49
CA VAL A 155 -19.76 -23.21 -9.54
C VAL A 155 -18.88 -24.11 -8.66
N PRO A 156 -19.34 -24.51 -7.46
CA PRO A 156 -18.55 -25.35 -6.57
C PRO A 156 -18.00 -26.59 -7.27
N GLY A 157 -16.73 -26.92 -7.02
CA GLY A 157 -16.04 -28.04 -7.66
C GLY A 157 -15.33 -27.70 -8.99
N HIS A 158 -15.60 -26.55 -9.60
CA HIS A 158 -14.84 -26.08 -10.76
C HIS A 158 -13.52 -25.43 -10.34
N ASN A 159 -12.48 -25.57 -11.17
CA ASN A 159 -11.18 -24.94 -10.95
C ASN A 159 -10.72 -24.09 -12.14
N THR A 160 -11.57 -23.79 -13.10
CA THR A 160 -11.27 -22.89 -14.22
C THR A 160 -12.13 -21.65 -14.14
N LEU A 161 -11.51 -20.47 -14.22
CA LEU A 161 -12.17 -19.18 -14.30
C LEU A 161 -12.01 -18.59 -15.69
N ARG A 162 -13.10 -18.06 -16.26
CA ARG A 162 -13.05 -17.22 -17.46
C ARG A 162 -13.23 -15.76 -17.06
N LEU A 163 -12.23 -14.94 -17.32
CA LEU A 163 -12.19 -13.51 -17.00
C LEU A 163 -12.80 -12.68 -18.13
N ALA A 164 -13.26 -11.46 -17.81
CA ALA A 164 -13.85 -10.54 -18.79
C ALA A 164 -12.80 -9.68 -19.52
N LYS A 165 -11.58 -9.60 -18.98
CA LYS A 165 -10.46 -8.83 -19.55
C LYS A 165 -9.16 -9.64 -19.37
N PRO A 166 -8.19 -9.51 -20.29
CA PRO A 166 -6.93 -10.22 -20.18
C PRO A 166 -6.16 -9.76 -18.95
N VAL A 167 -5.36 -10.67 -18.38
CA VAL A 167 -4.52 -10.42 -17.21
C VAL A 167 -3.09 -10.87 -17.46
N ASP A 168 -2.17 -10.23 -16.76
CA ASP A 168 -0.74 -10.51 -16.74
C ASP A 168 -0.33 -11.34 -15.51
N TRP A 169 -1.28 -12.11 -14.95
CA TRP A 169 -1.10 -12.91 -13.74
C TRP A 169 -0.25 -14.16 -13.99
N ARG A 170 0.34 -14.72 -12.93
CA ARG A 170 1.31 -15.82 -12.99
C ARG A 170 0.86 -16.99 -12.10
N ALA A 171 1.28 -18.19 -12.48
CA ALA A 171 1.15 -19.37 -11.63
C ALA A 171 1.82 -19.17 -10.27
N GLY A 172 1.22 -19.70 -9.21
CA GLY A 172 1.66 -19.53 -7.83
C GLY A 172 1.18 -18.25 -7.15
N GLU A 173 0.65 -17.27 -7.89
CA GLU A 173 0.11 -16.05 -7.29
C GLU A 173 -1.27 -16.27 -6.65
N SER A 174 -1.55 -15.52 -5.59
CA SER A 174 -2.83 -15.57 -4.88
C SER A 174 -3.86 -14.66 -5.53
N ILE A 175 -5.11 -15.10 -5.59
CA ILE A 175 -6.25 -14.31 -6.03
C ILE A 175 -7.42 -14.42 -5.07
N ALA A 176 -8.30 -13.42 -5.09
CA ALA A 176 -9.62 -13.50 -4.46
C ALA A 176 -10.73 -13.46 -5.51
N ILE A 177 -11.78 -14.24 -5.29
CA ILE A 177 -12.99 -14.23 -6.10
C ILE A 177 -14.11 -13.67 -5.22
N ALA A 178 -14.67 -12.53 -5.63
CA ALA A 178 -15.63 -11.76 -4.85
C ALA A 178 -16.93 -11.58 -5.63
N SER A 179 -18.08 -12.03 -5.11
CA SER A 179 -19.40 -11.80 -5.73
C SER A 179 -20.37 -11.21 -4.72
N GLY A 180 -21.34 -10.40 -5.17
CA GLY A 180 -22.23 -9.67 -4.26
C GLY A 180 -23.65 -9.45 -4.77
N ALA A 181 -24.58 -10.37 -4.48
CA ALA A 181 -26.02 -10.10 -4.62
C ALA A 181 -26.72 -10.09 -3.25
N GLN A 182 -26.65 -11.20 -2.51
CA GLN A 182 -27.31 -11.39 -1.21
C GLN A 182 -26.36 -11.87 -0.09
N HIS A 183 -25.21 -12.43 -0.47
CA HIS A 183 -24.12 -12.78 0.44
C HIS A 183 -22.81 -12.19 -0.08
N CYS A 184 -22.05 -11.53 0.78
CA CYS A 184 -20.71 -11.04 0.47
C CYS A 184 -19.73 -12.22 0.49
N LEU A 185 -19.74 -13.03 -0.58
CA LEU A 185 -18.84 -14.17 -0.74
C LEU A 185 -17.47 -13.67 -1.19
N LEU A 186 -16.45 -14.07 -0.44
CA LEU A 186 -15.05 -13.88 -0.80
C LEU A 186 -14.31 -15.18 -0.51
N GLU A 187 -13.74 -15.78 -1.53
CA GLU A 187 -12.85 -16.92 -1.38
C GLU A 187 -11.50 -16.65 -2.04
N GLU A 188 -10.44 -17.16 -1.44
CA GLU A 188 -9.06 -16.96 -1.87
C GLU A 188 -8.54 -18.26 -2.50
N ARG A 189 -7.80 -18.14 -3.60
CA ARG A 189 -7.29 -19.28 -4.38
C ARG A 189 -5.88 -18.98 -4.88
N ILE A 190 -5.15 -20.04 -5.17
CA ILE A 190 -3.85 -19.96 -5.85
C ILE A 190 -4.05 -20.24 -7.33
N ILE A 191 -3.39 -19.45 -8.17
CA ILE A 191 -3.35 -19.69 -9.62
C ILE A 191 -2.47 -20.91 -9.88
N GLY A 192 -3.03 -21.96 -10.48
CA GLY A 192 -2.27 -23.09 -11.00
C GLY A 192 -1.62 -22.77 -12.35
N ASN A 193 -2.36 -22.11 -13.25
CA ASN A 193 -1.86 -21.67 -14.55
C ASN A 193 -2.70 -20.53 -15.13
N VAL A 194 -2.12 -19.73 -16.03
CA VAL A 194 -2.86 -18.77 -16.87
C VAL A 194 -2.74 -19.22 -18.34
N GLY A 195 -3.87 -19.33 -19.03
CA GLY A 195 -3.91 -19.72 -20.44
C GLY A 195 -3.26 -18.68 -21.34
N ALA A 196 -2.83 -19.10 -22.53
CA ALA A 196 -2.21 -18.21 -23.52
C ALA A 196 -3.14 -17.08 -24.02
N ASP A 197 -4.46 -17.21 -23.80
CA ASP A 197 -5.45 -16.16 -24.08
C ASP A 197 -5.46 -15.04 -23.04
N CYS A 198 -4.71 -15.18 -21.94
CA CYS A 198 -4.69 -14.30 -20.77
C CYS A 198 -6.07 -14.09 -20.13
N LEU A 199 -7.08 -14.86 -20.52
CA LEU A 199 -8.48 -14.74 -20.08
C LEU A 199 -8.91 -15.96 -19.26
N THR A 200 -8.22 -17.08 -19.41
CA THR A 200 -8.52 -18.33 -18.73
C THR A 200 -7.52 -18.56 -17.60
N VAL A 201 -8.01 -18.61 -16.36
CA VAL A 201 -7.19 -18.88 -15.17
C VAL A 201 -7.56 -20.24 -14.61
N GLN A 202 -6.59 -21.14 -14.56
CA GLN A 202 -6.71 -22.41 -13.88
C GLN A 202 -6.29 -22.24 -12.42
N LEU A 203 -7.12 -22.68 -11.49
CA LEU A 203 -6.90 -22.64 -10.06
C LEU A 203 -6.24 -23.94 -9.60
N ALA A 204 -5.34 -23.82 -8.61
CA ALA A 204 -4.72 -24.98 -7.97
C ALA A 204 -5.74 -25.86 -7.24
N THR A 205 -6.78 -25.25 -6.68
CA THR A 205 -7.89 -25.95 -6.02
C THR A 205 -9.25 -25.42 -6.48
N PRO A 206 -10.30 -26.27 -6.51
CA PRO A 206 -11.63 -25.84 -6.91
C PRO A 206 -12.24 -24.73 -6.06
N VAL A 207 -13.13 -23.93 -6.66
CA VAL A 207 -14.01 -23.00 -5.94
C VAL A 207 -15.00 -23.76 -5.06
N TRP A 208 -15.39 -23.18 -3.93
CA TRP A 208 -16.39 -23.76 -3.02
C TRP A 208 -17.74 -23.10 -3.16
N HIS A 209 -17.77 -21.92 -3.79
CA HIS A 209 -18.96 -21.13 -3.92
C HIS A 209 -19.28 -20.86 -5.39
N ARG A 210 -20.55 -20.60 -5.65
CA ARG A 210 -20.98 -20.10 -6.96
C ARG A 210 -20.64 -18.62 -7.06
N HIS A 211 -20.00 -18.24 -8.16
CA HIS A 211 -19.71 -16.86 -8.50
C HIS A 211 -20.32 -16.54 -9.86
N HIS A 212 -21.09 -15.45 -9.94
CA HIS A 212 -21.79 -15.05 -11.15
C HIS A 212 -20.90 -14.21 -12.06
N GLY A 213 -20.77 -14.58 -13.33
CA GLY A 213 -20.04 -13.80 -14.34
C GLY A 213 -20.95 -12.89 -15.15
N GLY A 214 -20.36 -11.94 -15.88
CA GLY A 214 -21.08 -10.97 -16.72
C GLY A 214 -21.86 -11.59 -17.91
N HIS A 215 -21.46 -12.77 -18.38
CA HIS A 215 -22.17 -13.50 -19.45
C HIS A 215 -23.30 -14.40 -18.94
N ALA A 216 -23.67 -14.32 -17.66
CA ALA A 216 -24.80 -15.07 -17.15
C ALA A 216 -26.12 -14.51 -17.69
N THR A 217 -26.81 -15.27 -18.54
CA THR A 217 -28.20 -15.03 -18.99
C THR A 217 -29.17 -15.29 -17.82
N LEU A 218 -29.14 -14.42 -16.81
CA LEU A 218 -30.12 -14.45 -15.73
C LEU A 218 -30.78 -13.07 -15.64
N ARG A 219 -32.10 -13.03 -15.85
CA ARG A 219 -32.96 -11.83 -15.86
C ARG A 219 -32.97 -11.00 -14.55
N HIS A 220 -32.14 -11.35 -13.56
CA HIS A 220 -32.20 -10.81 -12.19
C HIS A 220 -30.82 -10.52 -11.55
N ILE A 221 -29.71 -10.59 -12.29
CA ILE A 221 -28.40 -10.21 -11.75
C ILE A 221 -28.23 -8.70 -11.87
N VAL A 222 -28.31 -7.99 -10.74
CA VAL A 222 -27.93 -6.59 -10.65
C VAL A 222 -26.44 -6.45 -11.02
N PRO A 223 -26.00 -5.42 -11.78
CA PRO A 223 -24.60 -5.26 -12.17
C PRO A 223 -23.58 -5.31 -11.02
N GLY A 224 -23.98 -4.94 -9.80
CA GLY A 224 -23.16 -5.07 -8.58
C GLY A 224 -22.84 -6.51 -8.15
N SER A 225 -23.59 -7.48 -8.68
CA SER A 225 -23.52 -8.91 -8.37
C SER A 225 -22.51 -9.70 -9.19
N ILE A 226 -21.97 -9.10 -10.24
CA ILE A 226 -20.93 -9.72 -11.06
C ILE A 226 -19.68 -9.93 -10.20
N GLY A 227 -19.16 -11.15 -10.27
CA GLY A 227 -17.92 -11.57 -9.63
C GLY A 227 -16.76 -10.69 -10.08
N LYS A 228 -15.90 -10.34 -9.14
CA LYS A 228 -14.62 -9.67 -9.40
C LYS A 228 -13.52 -10.61 -8.95
N VAL A 229 -12.55 -10.83 -9.81
CA VAL A 229 -11.34 -11.58 -9.49
C VAL A 229 -10.22 -10.59 -9.26
N VAL A 230 -9.54 -10.70 -8.12
CA VAL A 230 -8.54 -9.74 -7.63
C VAL A 230 -7.21 -10.43 -7.47
N LEU A 231 -6.13 -9.83 -7.96
CA LEU A 231 -4.76 -10.28 -7.68
C LEU A 231 -4.33 -9.86 -6.27
N LEU A 232 -4.04 -10.83 -5.42
CA LEU A 232 -3.62 -10.67 -4.02
C LEU A 232 -2.08 -10.76 -3.83
N SER A 233 -1.30 -10.48 -4.87
CA SER A 233 0.16 -10.55 -4.79
C SER A 233 0.80 -9.36 -5.49
N ARG A 234 1.83 -8.77 -4.87
CA ARG A 234 2.73 -7.79 -5.48
C ARG A 234 4.18 -8.14 -5.15
N ASN A 235 5.12 -7.63 -5.95
CA ASN A 235 6.54 -7.93 -5.75
C ASN A 235 7.22 -7.02 -4.70
N ILE A 236 6.64 -5.86 -4.42
CA ILE A 236 7.01 -5.05 -3.26
C ILE A 236 5.95 -5.27 -2.17
N VAL A 237 6.39 -5.72 -1.00
CA VAL A 237 5.54 -5.95 0.18
C VAL A 237 6.03 -5.08 1.32
N VAL A 238 5.12 -4.31 1.92
CA VAL A 238 5.33 -3.58 3.18
C VAL A 238 4.39 -4.17 4.22
N GLU A 239 4.94 -4.64 5.34
CA GLU A 239 4.16 -5.38 6.32
C GLU A 239 4.57 -5.23 7.78
N GLY A 240 3.65 -5.54 8.68
CA GLY A 240 3.98 -5.84 10.07
C GLY A 240 4.49 -7.28 10.27
N CYS A 241 5.14 -7.56 11.40
CA CYS A 241 5.52 -8.92 11.80
C CYS A 241 4.32 -9.85 11.97
N ALA A 242 4.59 -11.17 12.03
CA ALA A 242 3.60 -12.18 12.38
C ALA A 242 2.86 -11.88 13.69
N ASP A 243 3.56 -11.35 14.71
CA ASP A 243 2.95 -10.94 15.98
C ASP A 243 1.83 -9.92 15.84
N SER A 244 1.81 -9.15 14.75
CA SER A 244 0.74 -8.18 14.48
C SER A 244 -0.65 -8.81 14.37
N GLU A 245 -0.74 -10.08 13.97
CA GLU A 245 -2.02 -10.80 13.87
C GLU A 245 -2.63 -11.06 15.25
N ARG A 246 -1.80 -11.43 16.23
CA ARG A 246 -2.24 -11.74 17.60
C ARG A 246 -2.82 -10.51 18.29
N ASP A 247 -2.14 -9.38 18.15
CA ASP A 247 -2.43 -8.18 18.95
C ASP A 247 -3.28 -7.15 18.17
N SER A 248 -3.54 -7.38 16.88
CA SER A 248 -4.15 -6.40 15.96
C SER A 248 -3.38 -5.06 15.89
N VAL A 249 -2.06 -5.13 16.11
CA VAL A 249 -1.12 -4.01 16.03
C VAL A 249 -0.12 -4.28 14.91
N GLY A 250 -0.55 -3.92 13.71
CA GLY A 250 0.23 -3.93 12.48
C GLY A 250 1.25 -2.81 12.38
N ALA A 251 1.95 -2.80 11.25
CA ALA A 251 2.70 -1.64 10.84
C ALA A 251 1.77 -0.59 10.21
N TYR A 252 2.21 0.66 10.12
CA TYR A 252 1.41 1.72 9.51
C TYR A 252 2.28 2.64 8.67
N CYS A 253 1.68 3.31 7.69
CA CYS A 253 2.39 4.25 6.84
C CYS A 253 1.74 5.63 6.92
N VAL A 254 2.56 6.66 7.12
CA VAL A 254 2.10 8.05 7.19
C VAL A 254 2.95 8.99 6.34
N ILE A 255 2.28 9.75 5.48
CA ILE A 255 2.87 10.85 4.71
C ILE A 255 2.26 12.12 5.26
N ALA A 256 3.07 12.93 5.93
CA ALA A 256 2.55 14.08 6.66
C ALA A 256 3.54 15.23 6.68
N ARG A 257 3.01 16.38 7.07
CA ARG A 257 3.77 17.54 7.48
C ARG A 257 3.43 17.79 8.95
N THR A 258 4.45 17.95 9.79
CA THR A 258 4.24 18.25 11.20
C THR A 258 3.77 19.70 11.34
N SER A 259 2.80 19.92 12.24
CA SER A 259 2.20 21.25 12.46
C SER A 259 3.01 22.13 13.41
N ASP A 260 4.06 21.60 14.02
CA ASP A 260 4.87 22.28 15.03
C ASP A 260 6.31 22.43 14.54
N ARG A 261 6.56 23.51 13.80
CA ARG A 261 7.75 24.37 13.87
C ARG A 261 7.86 25.27 12.64
N ALA A 262 8.32 26.49 12.88
CA ALA A 262 8.64 27.54 11.93
C ALA A 262 9.73 27.19 10.87
N THR A 263 9.92 25.92 10.50
CA THR A 263 11.09 25.47 9.70
C THR A 263 10.78 24.58 8.50
N SER A 264 9.58 23.98 8.36
CA SER A 264 9.24 23.27 7.12
C SER A 264 7.78 23.45 6.70
N THR A 265 7.60 24.22 5.62
CA THR A 265 6.34 24.34 4.88
C THR A 265 6.24 23.32 3.74
N THR A 266 7.28 22.51 3.54
CA THR A 266 7.38 21.61 2.37
C THR A 266 6.54 20.35 2.60
N PRO A 267 5.60 20.03 1.71
CA PRO A 267 4.84 18.79 1.79
C PRO A 267 5.75 17.58 1.60
N SER A 268 5.44 16.49 2.31
CA SER A 268 6.10 15.19 2.11
C SER A 268 5.49 14.48 0.91
N THR A 269 6.25 13.59 0.26
CA THR A 269 5.80 12.86 -0.92
C THR A 269 5.79 11.36 -0.68
N GLY A 270 4.67 10.72 -1.02
CA GLY A 270 4.58 9.27 -1.09
C GLY A 270 4.07 8.84 -2.46
N ARG A 271 4.87 8.08 -3.21
CA ARG A 271 4.48 7.50 -4.50
C ARG A 271 4.59 5.99 -4.41
N PHE A 272 3.44 5.34 -4.46
CA PHE A 272 3.30 3.91 -4.35
C PHE A 272 2.62 3.37 -5.60
N SER A 273 3.28 2.48 -6.33
CA SER A 273 2.67 1.78 -7.45
C SER A 273 2.96 0.28 -7.38
N GLY A 274 1.92 -0.55 -7.53
CA GLY A 274 2.07 -2.00 -7.47
C GLY A 274 2.66 -2.50 -6.14
N VAL A 275 2.33 -1.87 -5.01
CA VAL A 275 2.81 -2.26 -3.67
C VAL A 275 1.72 -2.99 -2.90
N GLU A 276 2.09 -4.07 -2.22
CA GLU A 276 1.24 -4.79 -1.27
C GLU A 276 1.51 -4.33 0.15
N PHE A 277 0.44 -3.98 0.86
CA PHE A 277 0.43 -3.61 2.26
C PHE A 277 -0.37 -4.66 3.04
N ARG A 278 0.30 -5.45 3.87
CA ARG A 278 -0.33 -6.53 4.64
C ARG A 278 0.05 -6.52 6.11
N ARG A 279 -0.84 -7.01 6.98
CA ARG A 279 -0.67 -6.92 8.44
C ARG A 279 -0.41 -5.47 8.89
N MET A 280 -1.17 -4.55 8.30
CA MET A 280 -1.03 -3.12 8.49
C MET A 280 -2.18 -2.54 9.31
N GLY A 281 -2.03 -1.31 9.78
CA GLY A 281 -2.96 -0.62 10.67
C GLY A 281 -2.82 -1.05 12.13
N GLN A 282 -3.21 -0.19 13.06
CA GLN A 282 -3.24 -0.51 14.49
C GLN A 282 -4.64 -0.25 15.03
N LEU A 283 -5.30 -1.31 15.50
CA LEU A 283 -6.66 -1.24 16.02
C LEU A 283 -6.77 -0.22 17.16
N ASN A 284 -7.82 0.59 17.15
CA ASN A 284 -8.08 1.63 18.16
C ASN A 284 -6.99 2.70 18.32
N ARG A 285 -6.10 2.86 17.33
CA ARG A 285 -5.12 3.95 17.33
C ARG A 285 -5.36 4.88 16.14
N LEU A 286 -5.77 6.11 16.44
CA LEU A 286 -6.08 7.11 15.41
C LEU A 286 -4.82 7.45 14.61
N GLY A 287 -4.97 7.59 13.29
CA GLY A 287 -3.88 7.94 12.39
C GLY A 287 -2.88 6.81 12.10
N ARG A 288 -3.09 5.61 12.65
CA ARG A 288 -2.23 4.43 12.45
C ARG A 288 -2.88 3.46 11.46
N TYR A 289 -2.88 3.84 10.18
CA TYR A 289 -3.55 3.10 9.09
C TYR A 289 -2.54 2.53 8.08
N PRO A 290 -2.93 1.55 7.24
CA PRO A 290 -2.03 1.01 6.23
C PRO A 290 -1.38 2.06 5.33
N LEU A 291 -2.16 3.05 4.89
CA LEU A 291 -1.68 4.21 4.16
C LEU A 291 -2.48 5.46 4.58
N HIS A 292 -1.78 6.49 5.05
CA HIS A 292 -2.40 7.71 5.55
C HIS A 292 -1.65 8.96 5.09
N TRP A 293 -2.31 9.81 4.30
CA TRP A 293 -1.88 11.20 4.10
C TRP A 293 -2.56 12.07 5.15
N HIS A 294 -1.77 12.74 5.98
CA HIS A 294 -2.25 13.47 7.14
C HIS A 294 -1.74 14.91 7.16
N ASN A 295 -2.66 15.88 7.02
CA ASN A 295 -2.38 17.31 7.10
C ASN A 295 -1.22 17.79 6.20
N ASN A 296 -1.00 17.09 5.08
CA ASN A 296 0.13 17.33 4.19
C ASN A 296 -0.09 18.53 3.26
N GLY A 297 -1.28 19.14 3.24
CA GLY A 297 -1.57 20.30 2.41
C GLY A 297 -1.71 19.94 0.94
N GLU A 298 -0.99 20.63 0.06
CA GLU A 298 -0.95 20.35 -1.38
C GLU A 298 -0.07 19.13 -1.65
N ALA A 299 -0.65 18.02 -2.11
CA ALA A 299 0.02 16.73 -2.27
C ALA A 299 -0.11 16.15 -3.69
N ALA A 300 -0.17 17.02 -4.71
CA ALA A 300 -0.26 16.63 -6.13
C ALA A 300 0.85 15.67 -6.60
N GLU A 301 2.04 15.72 -5.98
CA GLU A 301 3.15 14.80 -6.27
C GLU A 301 2.96 13.40 -5.67
N SER A 302 2.03 13.23 -4.73
CA SER A 302 1.76 11.93 -4.10
C SER A 302 0.78 11.08 -4.91
N SER A 303 0.99 9.77 -4.89
CA SER A 303 0.08 8.84 -5.57
C SER A 303 0.06 7.44 -4.95
N VAL A 304 -1.08 6.77 -5.10
CA VAL A 304 -1.26 5.34 -4.84
C VAL A 304 -1.96 4.71 -6.05
N ILE A 305 -1.25 3.81 -6.74
CA ILE A 305 -1.70 3.25 -8.01
C ILE A 305 -1.56 1.73 -8.00
N GLY A 306 -2.64 0.99 -8.29
CA GLY A 306 -2.57 -0.48 -8.41
C GLY A 306 -2.06 -1.22 -7.16
N CYS A 307 -2.10 -0.56 -6.01
CA CYS A 307 -1.65 -1.12 -4.74
C CYS A 307 -2.73 -2.00 -4.13
N LEU A 308 -2.29 -2.94 -3.29
CA LEU A 308 -3.13 -3.89 -2.58
C LEU A 308 -3.03 -3.64 -1.08
N ILE A 309 -4.15 -3.49 -0.39
CA ILE A 309 -4.23 -3.54 1.07
C ILE A 309 -5.07 -4.73 1.48
N HIS A 310 -4.52 -5.62 2.29
CA HIS A 310 -5.26 -6.72 2.89
C HIS A 310 -4.69 -7.05 4.28
N GLN A 311 -5.38 -7.90 5.05
CA GLN A 311 -5.05 -8.12 6.47
C GLN A 311 -4.86 -6.79 7.24
N SER A 312 -5.74 -5.81 6.97
CA SER A 312 -5.69 -4.52 7.68
C SER A 312 -6.46 -4.58 9.00
N TYR A 313 -5.81 -4.12 10.07
CA TYR A 313 -6.34 -4.03 11.42
C TYR A 313 -7.08 -2.73 11.71
N GLN A 314 -6.95 -1.71 10.85
CA GLN A 314 -7.70 -0.45 10.96
C GLN A 314 -7.63 0.35 9.65
N ARG A 315 -8.78 0.46 8.97
CA ARG A 315 -9.02 1.17 7.70
C ARG A 315 -8.19 0.67 6.50
N GLY A 316 -8.33 1.29 5.33
CA GLY A 316 -7.44 1.07 4.18
C GLY A 316 -6.63 2.32 3.85
N ILE A 317 -7.00 3.00 2.77
CA ILE A 317 -6.35 4.24 2.31
C ILE A 317 -7.09 5.43 2.90
N VAL A 318 -6.36 6.33 3.55
CA VAL A 318 -6.93 7.51 4.20
C VAL A 318 -6.19 8.76 3.73
N THR A 319 -6.94 9.75 3.23
CA THR A 319 -6.44 11.10 2.96
C THR A 319 -7.26 12.11 3.77
N VAL A 320 -6.59 12.84 4.66
CA VAL A 320 -7.17 13.89 5.51
C VAL A 320 -6.20 15.07 5.59
N GLY A 321 -6.69 16.29 5.40
CA GLY A 321 -5.92 17.52 5.32
C GLY A 321 -4.88 17.51 4.19
N SER A 322 -5.10 16.72 3.15
CA SER A 322 -4.14 16.46 2.07
C SER A 322 -4.87 16.38 0.73
N ARG A 323 -4.61 17.36 -0.15
CA ARG A 323 -5.34 17.58 -1.41
C ARG A 323 -4.56 17.04 -2.60
N HIS A 324 -5.25 16.72 -3.70
CA HIS A 324 -4.67 16.24 -4.97
C HIS A 324 -3.82 14.96 -4.92
N VAL A 325 -3.89 14.15 -3.86
CA VAL A 325 -3.29 12.80 -3.88
C VAL A 325 -3.99 11.96 -4.94
N ARG A 326 -3.23 11.41 -5.89
CA ARG A 326 -3.78 10.60 -6.99
C ARG A 326 -4.00 9.15 -6.56
N ILE A 327 -5.26 8.71 -6.51
CA ILE A 327 -5.66 7.36 -6.05
C ILE A 327 -6.35 6.62 -7.20
N SER A 328 -5.71 5.58 -7.76
CA SER A 328 -6.23 4.85 -8.92
C SER A 328 -5.96 3.34 -8.88
N GLY A 329 -6.92 2.53 -9.32
CA GLY A 329 -6.72 1.08 -9.54
C GLY A 329 -6.37 0.25 -8.30
N ASN A 330 -6.48 0.81 -7.10
CA ASN A 330 -6.10 0.13 -5.86
C ASN A 330 -7.19 -0.86 -5.44
N VAL A 331 -6.81 -1.85 -4.63
CA VAL A 331 -7.75 -2.80 -4.03
C VAL A 331 -7.55 -2.89 -2.52
N VAL A 332 -8.64 -2.73 -1.76
CA VAL A 332 -8.66 -2.89 -0.30
C VAL A 332 -9.56 -4.08 0.06
N VAL A 333 -8.99 -5.10 0.68
CA VAL A 333 -9.68 -6.37 0.98
C VAL A 333 -9.83 -6.57 2.48
N LYS A 334 -11.07 -6.80 2.92
CA LYS A 334 -11.44 -7.10 4.31
C LYS A 334 -10.79 -6.18 5.36
N PRO A 335 -10.73 -4.85 5.17
CA PRO A 335 -10.21 -3.96 6.21
C PRO A 335 -11.12 -4.06 7.44
N TYR A 336 -10.58 -4.01 8.65
CA TYR A 336 -11.39 -3.59 9.79
C TYR A 336 -11.67 -2.10 9.64
N GLY A 337 -12.93 -1.68 9.68
CA GLY A 337 -13.29 -0.30 9.42
C GLY A 337 -13.44 0.03 7.94
N HIS A 338 -13.27 1.32 7.61
CA HIS A 338 -13.49 1.85 6.27
C HIS A 338 -12.45 1.39 5.24
N GLY A 339 -12.85 1.20 3.98
CA GLY A 339 -11.91 0.88 2.90
C GLY A 339 -11.09 2.09 2.47
N TYR A 340 -11.79 3.11 1.98
CA TYR A 340 -11.21 4.39 1.58
C TYR A 340 -11.87 5.49 2.41
N ILE A 341 -11.05 6.39 2.96
CA ILE A 341 -11.51 7.67 3.49
C ILE A 341 -10.79 8.74 2.68
N VAL A 342 -11.55 9.56 1.96
CA VAL A 342 -10.98 10.61 1.12
C VAL A 342 -11.70 11.90 1.44
N GLU A 343 -10.94 12.91 1.79
CA GLU A 343 -11.48 14.24 2.01
C GLU A 343 -11.74 14.93 0.67
N SER A 344 -12.97 15.40 0.48
CA SER A 344 -13.36 16.21 -0.68
C SER A 344 -13.21 17.70 -0.35
N GLU A 345 -12.00 18.13 0.00
CA GLU A 345 -11.69 19.56 -0.08
C GLU A 345 -11.76 19.97 -1.56
N ASP A 346 -12.14 21.21 -1.85
CA ASP A 346 -12.07 21.88 -3.16
C ASP A 346 -12.62 21.16 -4.42
N ASN A 347 -13.39 20.08 -4.28
CA ASN A 347 -13.84 19.20 -5.38
C ASN A 347 -12.68 18.61 -6.21
N SER A 348 -11.45 18.56 -5.69
CA SER A 348 -10.33 17.92 -6.39
C SER A 348 -10.62 16.43 -6.64
N PRO A 349 -10.48 15.94 -7.88
CA PRO A 349 -10.69 14.53 -8.19
C PRO A 349 -9.48 13.69 -7.74
N GLN A 350 -9.34 13.46 -6.42
CA GLN A 350 -8.31 12.58 -5.85
C GLN A 350 -8.56 11.11 -6.21
N LEU A 351 -9.84 10.71 -6.22
CA LEU A 351 -10.29 9.38 -6.58
C LEU A 351 -10.53 9.29 -8.09
N VAL A 352 -9.68 8.51 -8.76
CA VAL A 352 -9.89 8.13 -10.16
C VAL A 352 -10.70 6.83 -10.21
N THR A 353 -11.36 6.57 -11.34
CA THR A 353 -12.13 5.35 -11.58
C THR A 353 -11.22 4.11 -11.47
N THR A 354 -11.79 2.95 -11.09
CA THR A 354 -11.16 1.60 -10.93
C THR A 354 -10.67 1.16 -9.54
N ASN A 355 -10.76 2.00 -8.50
CA ASN A 355 -10.53 1.55 -7.12
C ASN A 355 -11.61 0.56 -6.64
N LEU A 356 -11.24 -0.45 -5.85
CA LEU A 356 -12.13 -1.50 -5.37
C LEU A 356 -11.96 -1.74 -3.86
N ALA A 357 -13.04 -1.68 -3.10
CA ALA A 357 -13.08 -2.14 -1.71
C ALA A 357 -13.97 -3.37 -1.58
N LEU A 358 -13.44 -4.44 -0.98
CA LEU A 358 -14.13 -5.71 -0.78
C LEU A 358 -14.34 -5.98 0.70
N ARG A 359 -15.62 -6.14 1.08
CA ARG A 359 -16.06 -6.59 2.41
C ARG A 359 -15.40 -5.85 3.60
N PRO A 360 -15.55 -4.51 3.71
CA PRO A 360 -15.23 -3.80 4.95
C PRO A 360 -15.85 -4.49 6.17
N ARG A 361 -15.05 -4.75 7.20
CA ARG A 361 -15.43 -5.50 8.40
C ARG A 361 -15.73 -4.55 9.54
N VAL A 362 -16.81 -4.81 10.28
CA VAL A 362 -17.15 -4.04 11.47
C VAL A 362 -16.04 -4.21 12.52
N ALA A 363 -15.49 -3.10 13.02
CA ALA A 363 -14.59 -3.12 14.17
C ALA A 363 -15.43 -3.24 15.45
N ARG A 364 -15.83 -4.47 15.80
CA ARG A 364 -16.78 -4.74 16.91
C ARG A 364 -16.30 -4.16 18.25
N PHE A 365 -14.99 -4.18 18.49
CA PHE A 365 -14.34 -3.68 19.70
C PHE A 365 -13.74 -2.28 19.50
N ALA A 366 -14.27 -1.49 18.56
CA ALA A 366 -13.93 -0.09 18.42
C ALA A 366 -14.21 0.65 19.74
N ASP A 367 -13.23 1.41 20.21
CA ASP A 367 -13.40 2.31 21.36
C ASP A 367 -14.39 3.44 21.05
N GLN A 368 -14.74 4.26 22.05
CA GLN A 368 -15.72 5.34 21.88
C GLN A 368 -15.29 6.36 20.81
N LYS A 369 -14.00 6.69 20.73
CA LYS A 369 -13.46 7.64 19.76
C LYS A 369 -13.58 7.09 18.34
N MET A 370 -13.20 5.84 18.13
CA MET A 370 -13.35 5.12 16.87
C MET A 370 -14.80 4.93 16.47
N ARG A 371 -15.71 4.66 17.41
CA ARG A 371 -17.15 4.59 17.12
C ARG A 371 -17.71 5.92 16.63
N GLY A 372 -17.18 7.04 17.12
CA GLY A 372 -17.48 8.39 16.60
C GLY A 372 -17.13 8.55 15.12
N TYR A 373 -16.15 7.80 14.63
CA TYR A 373 -15.81 7.71 13.21
C TYR A 373 -16.52 6.54 12.49
N CYS A 374 -17.73 6.16 12.89
CA CYS A 374 -18.52 5.16 12.16
C CYS A 374 -17.85 3.80 11.93
N GLU A 375 -16.83 3.42 12.72
CA GLU A 375 -16.15 2.12 12.57
C GLU A 375 -17.07 0.91 12.84
N HIS A 376 -18.20 1.16 13.51
CA HIS A 376 -19.28 0.22 13.74
C HIS A 376 -20.22 0.04 12.54
N ARG A 377 -20.09 0.90 11.51
CA ARG A 377 -20.83 0.92 10.24
C ARG A 377 -19.87 1.25 9.09
N PRO A 378 -18.89 0.37 8.83
CA PRO A 378 -17.82 0.64 7.88
C PRO A 378 -18.36 0.83 6.46
N ARG A 379 -17.70 1.71 5.71
CA ARG A 379 -18.03 1.99 4.31
C ARG A 379 -16.88 1.54 3.41
N ALA A 380 -17.22 1.06 2.23
CA ALA A 380 -16.25 0.78 1.17
C ALA A 380 -15.50 2.08 0.81
N PHE A 381 -16.26 3.14 0.57
CA PHE A 381 -15.76 4.49 0.34
C PHE A 381 -16.50 5.45 1.28
N TRP A 382 -15.75 6.26 2.03
CA TRP A 382 -16.28 7.34 2.85
C TRP A 382 -15.65 8.65 2.41
N ILE A 383 -16.41 9.42 1.63
CA ILE A 383 -16.00 10.75 1.20
C ILE A 383 -16.45 11.73 2.28
N VAL A 384 -15.51 12.50 2.83
CA VAL A 384 -15.75 13.41 3.97
C VAL A 384 -15.55 14.86 3.56
N GLN A 385 -16.40 15.76 4.05
CA GLN A 385 -16.20 17.20 3.90
C GLN A 385 -15.31 17.75 5.03
N SER A 386 -14.52 18.78 4.72
CA SER A 386 -13.42 19.28 5.56
C SER A 386 -13.80 19.70 6.98
N THR A 387 -15.04 20.15 7.19
CA THR A 387 -15.54 20.53 8.52
C THR A 387 -15.70 19.35 9.46
N MET A 388 -16.02 18.14 8.97
CA MET A 388 -16.08 16.92 9.79
C MET A 388 -14.70 16.27 10.00
N ALA A 389 -13.81 16.37 9.00
CA ALA A 389 -12.46 15.82 9.07
C ALA A 389 -11.53 16.62 10.00
N ARG A 390 -11.70 17.94 10.09
CA ARG A 390 -10.98 18.78 11.06
C ARG A 390 -11.38 18.50 12.51
N ALA A 391 -12.67 18.27 12.78
CA ALA A 391 -13.12 17.79 14.10
C ALA A 391 -12.53 16.41 14.44
N ALA A 392 -12.33 15.57 13.41
CA ALA A 392 -11.68 14.27 13.57
C ALA A 392 -10.20 14.37 13.95
N ALA A 393 -9.48 15.30 13.33
CA ALA A 393 -8.05 15.49 13.53
C ALA A 393 -7.70 16.31 14.79
N HIS A 394 -8.51 17.32 15.17
CA HIS A 394 -8.23 18.17 16.33
C HIS A 394 -8.37 17.45 17.69
N SER A 395 -9.10 16.34 17.75
CA SER A 395 -9.18 15.50 18.95
C SER A 395 -7.96 14.59 19.15
N ALA A 396 -6.95 14.64 18.28
CA ALA A 396 -5.73 13.84 18.34
C ALA A 396 -4.56 14.52 19.10
N HIS A 397 -4.71 15.81 19.44
CA HIS A 397 -3.69 16.62 20.13
C HIS A 397 -4.07 17.01 21.56
N ARG A 398 -4.99 16.28 22.19
CA ARG A 398 -5.23 16.35 23.64
C ARG A 398 -5.07 14.99 24.27
#